data_AF-A0A2D5ALK9-F1
#
_entry.id   AF-A0A2D5ALK9-F1
#
_cell.length_a   1.000
_cell.length_b   1.000
_cell.length_c   1.000
_cell.angle_alpha   90.00
_cell.angle_beta   90.00
_cell.angle_gamma   90.00
#
_symmetry.space_group_name_H-M   'P 1'
#
loop_
_entity.id
_entity.type
_entity.pdbx_description
1 polymer ?
#
loop_
_entity_poly.entity_id
_entity_poly.type
_entity_poly.pdbx_seq_one_letter_code
_entity_poly.pdbx_strand_id
1 'polypeptide(L)'
;MVDPGGSFILIQSSRFLPVEPGTPIVTVSTNGIETAQLVGSSARKGQFITADIKSGRPGVGDRAVMTHVPKVDEPASNPLIQGSHPDIQVLE
;
A
#
# COMPACT_ATOMS: atom_id res chain seq x y z
N MET A 1 1.56 8.52 -18.75
CA MET A 1 1.50 10.00 -18.82
C MET A 1 1.57 10.49 -17.38
N VAL A 2 2.63 11.24 -17.04
CA VAL A 2 2.81 11.85 -15.72
C VAL A 2 2.43 13.32 -15.88
N ASP A 3 1.45 13.79 -15.12
CA ASP A 3 1.14 15.22 -15.04
C ASP A 3 1.99 15.82 -13.92
N PRO A 4 2.98 16.68 -14.22
CA PRO A 4 3.84 17.28 -13.20
C PRO A 4 3.12 18.25 -12.26
N GLY A 5 1.88 18.67 -12.60
CA GLY A 5 1.00 19.45 -11.72
C GLY A 5 -0.12 18.61 -11.07
N GLY A 6 -0.28 17.35 -11.48
CA GLY A 6 -1.30 16.45 -10.97
C GLY A 6 -0.85 15.74 -9.70
N SER A 7 -1.74 15.65 -8.71
CA SER A 7 -1.46 14.91 -7.46
C SER A 7 -1.46 13.38 -7.62
N PHE A 8 -1.67 12.87 -8.84
CA PHE A 8 -1.79 11.45 -9.12
C PHE A 8 -1.13 11.08 -10.47
N ILE A 9 -0.81 9.79 -10.61
CA ILE A 9 -0.30 9.22 -11.86
C ILE A 9 -1.12 8.02 -12.31
N LEU A 10 -1.00 7.70 -13.60
CA LEU A 10 -1.52 6.47 -14.20
C LEU A 10 -0.37 5.48 -14.42
N ILE A 11 -0.42 4.36 -13.72
CA ILE A 11 0.55 3.28 -13.84
C ILE A 11 -0.03 2.25 -14.80
N GLN A 12 0.68 2.02 -15.92
CA GLN A 12 0.29 0.97 -16.85
C GLN A 12 0.62 -0.39 -16.26
N SER A 13 -0.38 -1.25 -16.13
CA SER A 13 -0.19 -2.62 -15.70
C SER A 13 -0.34 -3.57 -16.88
N SER A 14 0.65 -4.42 -17.13
CA SER A 14 0.60 -5.45 -18.18
C SER A 14 -0.24 -6.66 -17.78
N ARG A 15 -0.54 -6.80 -16.49
CA ARG A 15 -1.41 -7.83 -15.93
C ARG A 15 -2.53 -7.15 -15.17
N PHE A 16 -3.68 -7.81 -15.05
CA PHE A 16 -4.75 -7.34 -14.18
C PHE A 16 -4.36 -7.61 -12.72
N LEU A 17 -3.36 -6.86 -12.21
CA LEU A 17 -2.89 -6.95 -10.84
C LEU A 17 -3.92 -6.26 -9.95
N PRO A 18 -4.60 -6.97 -9.04
CA PRO A 18 -5.41 -6.32 -8.01
C PRO A 18 -4.46 -5.52 -7.10
N VAL A 19 -4.69 -4.21 -7.03
CA VAL A 19 -3.97 -3.30 -6.13
C VAL A 19 -5.03 -2.77 -5.19
N GLU A 20 -4.87 -3.08 -3.91
CA GLU A 20 -5.77 -2.59 -2.88
C GLU A 20 -5.57 -1.07 -2.71
N PRO A 21 -6.63 -0.31 -2.41
CA PRO A 21 -6.47 1.08 -2.00
C PRO A 21 -5.53 1.17 -0.79
N GLY A 22 -4.63 2.15 -0.78
CA GLY A 22 -3.63 2.30 0.28
C GLY A 22 -2.34 1.51 0.06
N THR A 23 -2.24 0.69 -1.00
CA THR A 23 -1.04 -0.10 -1.28
C THR A 23 0.16 0.82 -1.54
N PRO A 24 1.28 0.68 -0.81
CA PRO A 24 2.48 1.48 -1.06
C PRO A 24 3.12 1.05 -2.39
N ILE A 25 3.43 2.05 -3.22
CA ILE A 25 4.06 1.86 -4.52
C ILE A 25 5.25 2.82 -4.59
N VAL A 26 6.36 2.36 -5.14
CA VAL A 26 7.58 3.17 -5.31
C VAL A 26 7.89 3.26 -6.80
N THR A 27 8.24 4.46 -7.28
CA THR A 27 8.79 4.60 -8.64
C THR A 27 10.30 4.63 -8.59
N VAL A 28 10.93 3.90 -9.50
CA VAL A 28 12.38 3.85 -9.66
C VAL A 28 12.74 4.26 -11.07
N SER A 29 13.76 5.11 -11.18
CA SER A 29 14.35 5.49 -12.47
C SER A 29 15.01 4.28 -13.16
N THR A 30 15.39 4.46 -14.42
CA THR A 30 16.15 3.45 -15.18
C THR A 30 17.47 3.04 -14.52
N ASN A 31 18.01 3.90 -13.65
CA ASN A 31 19.26 3.68 -12.93
C ASN A 31 19.04 3.00 -11.57
N GLY A 32 17.79 2.62 -11.24
CA GLY A 32 17.43 1.97 -9.97
C GLY A 32 17.28 2.92 -8.78
N ILE A 33 17.37 4.23 -9.00
CA ILE A 33 17.19 5.24 -7.94
C ILE A 33 15.70 5.49 -7.73
N GLU A 34 15.24 5.45 -6.47
CA GLU A 34 13.88 5.85 -6.07
C GLU A 34 13.63 7.32 -6.41
N THR A 35 12.52 7.58 -7.11
CA THR A 35 12.15 8.93 -7.59
C THR A 35 10.91 9.47 -6.88
N ALA A 36 9.98 8.60 -6.49
CA ALA A 36 8.77 8.99 -5.78
C ALA A 36 8.16 7.84 -4.99
N GLN A 37 7.42 8.21 -3.94
CA GLN A 37 6.55 7.32 -3.19
C GLN A 37 5.10 7.64 -3.52
N LEU A 38 4.34 6.58 -3.77
CA LEU A 38 2.97 6.63 -4.24
C LEU A 38 2.09 5.74 -3.36
N VAL A 39 0.79 6.02 -3.42
CA VAL A 39 -0.24 5.20 -2.77
C VAL A 39 -1.26 4.79 -3.81
N GLY A 40 -1.48 3.49 -3.97
CA GLY A 40 -2.49 2.95 -4.87
C GLY A 40 -3.89 3.40 -4.47
N SER A 41 -4.69 3.82 -5.45
CA SER A 41 -6.08 4.22 -5.26
C SER A 41 -7.05 3.13 -5.74
N SER A 42 -8.30 3.18 -5.28
CA SER A 42 -9.38 2.30 -5.73
C SER A 42 -9.77 2.53 -7.19
N ALA A 43 -9.45 3.71 -7.73
CA ALA A 43 -9.81 4.07 -9.10
C ALA A 43 -8.96 3.29 -10.13
N ARG A 44 -9.62 2.87 -11.21
CA ARG A 44 -8.98 2.24 -12.36
C ARG A 44 -9.55 2.81 -13.64
N LYS A 45 -8.69 2.93 -14.64
CA LYS A 45 -9.08 3.29 -16.00
C LYS A 45 -8.59 2.22 -16.97
N GLY A 46 -9.40 1.19 -17.17
CA GLY A 46 -9.02 0.02 -17.98
C GLY A 46 -7.79 -0.68 -17.40
N GLN A 47 -6.70 -0.72 -18.16
CA GLN A 47 -5.41 -1.31 -17.75
C GLN A 47 -4.55 -0.41 -16.83
N PHE A 48 -5.00 0.82 -16.57
CA PHE A 48 -4.25 1.78 -15.75
C PHE A 48 -4.75 1.76 -14.32
N ILE A 49 -3.79 1.67 -13.40
CA ILE A 49 -3.99 1.83 -11.97
C ILE A 49 -3.71 3.30 -11.64
N THR A 50 -4.61 3.95 -10.90
CA THR A 50 -4.33 5.29 -10.38
C THR A 50 -3.57 5.19 -9.07
N ALA A 51 -2.54 6.00 -8.90
CA ALA A 51 -1.84 6.13 -7.63
C ALA A 51 -1.60 7.61 -7.33
N ASP A 52 -1.84 8.00 -6.09
CA ASP A 52 -1.62 9.35 -5.60
C ASP A 52 -0.14 9.53 -5.21
N ILE A 53 0.42 10.69 -5.50
CA ILE A 53 1.80 11.01 -5.17
C ILE A 53 1.88 11.42 -3.71
N LYS A 54 2.58 10.63 -2.89
CA LYS A 54 2.82 10.94 -1.48
C LYS A 54 4.04 11.84 -1.32
N SER A 55 5.12 11.56 -2.06
CA SER A 55 6.35 12.35 -2.04
C SER A 55 7.18 12.10 -3.31
N GLY A 56 8.08 13.04 -3.63
CA GLY A 56 8.94 12.96 -4.81
C GLY A 56 8.25 13.36 -6.11
N ARG A 57 8.89 13.07 -7.24
CA ARG A 57 8.36 13.38 -8.58
C ARG A 57 8.65 12.20 -9.51
N PRO A 58 7.61 11.44 -9.92
CA PRO A 58 7.78 10.37 -10.89
C PRO A 58 8.30 10.92 -12.21
N GLY A 59 9.33 10.28 -12.76
CA GLY A 59 9.87 10.55 -14.09
C GLY A 59 9.09 9.80 -15.17
N VAL A 60 9.14 10.32 -16.39
CA VAL A 60 8.68 9.58 -17.57
C VAL A 60 9.64 8.41 -17.81
N GLY A 61 9.10 7.19 -17.88
CA GLY A 61 9.89 5.97 -18.08
C GLY A 61 10.31 5.28 -16.77
N ASP A 62 10.02 5.88 -15.62
CA ASP A 62 10.20 5.22 -14.33
C ASP A 62 9.35 3.97 -14.22
N ARG A 63 9.89 2.96 -13.54
CA ARG A 63 9.20 1.71 -13.25
C ARG A 63 8.51 1.82 -11.90
N ALA A 64 7.22 1.49 -11.87
CA ALA A 64 6.50 1.35 -10.60
C ALA A 64 6.72 -0.05 -10.04
N VAL A 65 7.17 -0.12 -8.80
CA VAL A 65 7.41 -1.35 -8.05
C VAL A 65 6.49 -1.35 -6.84
N MET A 66 5.85 -2.49 -6.61
CA MET A 66 4.98 -2.72 -5.48
C MET A 66 5.55 -3.89 -4.68
N THR A 67 5.85 -3.65 -3.41
CA THR A 67 6.19 -4.74 -2.50
C THR A 67 4.89 -5.35 -2.01
N HIS A 68 4.59 -6.57 -2.45
CA HIS A 68 3.48 -7.33 -1.89
C HIS A 68 3.84 -7.75 -0.46
N VAL A 69 3.35 -6.99 0.52
CA VAL A 69 3.38 -7.39 1.93
C VAL A 69 2.06 -8.13 2.18
N PRO A 70 2.05 -9.46 2.35
CA PRO A 70 0.85 -10.14 2.79
C PRO A 70 0.44 -9.52 4.13
N LYS A 71 -0.80 -9.04 4.24
CA LYS A 71 -1.38 -8.67 5.53
C LYS A 71 -1.22 -9.90 6.44
N VAL A 72 -0.46 -9.74 7.52
CA VAL A 72 -0.54 -10.69 8.62
C VAL A 72 -1.96 -10.52 9.14
N ASP A 73 -2.79 -11.54 9.02
CA ASP A 73 -4.08 -11.57 9.70
C ASP A 73 -3.81 -11.31 11.18
N GLU A 74 -4.09 -10.09 11.65
CA GLU A 74 -4.10 -9.82 13.09
C GLU A 74 -5.16 -10.75 13.67
N PRO A 75 -4.82 -11.63 14.64
CA PRO A 75 -5.83 -12.44 15.29
C PRO A 75 -6.85 -11.49 15.90
N ALA A 76 -8.11 -11.66 15.52
CA ALA A 76 -9.22 -10.87 16.03
C ALA A 76 -9.05 -10.70 17.54
N SER A 77 -8.92 -9.45 17.99
CA SER A 77 -8.87 -9.13 19.41
C SER A 77 -10.18 -9.61 20.02
N ASN A 78 -10.13 -10.73 20.75
CA ASN A 78 -11.25 -11.27 21.51
C ASN A 78 -11.72 -10.20 22.52
N PRO A 79 -12.94 -9.68 22.45
CA PRO A 79 -13.42 -8.66 23.38
C PRO A 79 -13.88 -9.25 24.73
N LEU A 80 -13.36 -10.41 25.15
CA LEU A 80 -13.82 -11.14 26.34
C LEU A 80 -12.85 -11.14 27.53
N ILE A 81 -11.77 -10.35 27.50
CA ILE A 81 -10.89 -10.21 28.67
C ILE A 81 -11.03 -8.79 29.22
N GLN A 82 -12.20 -8.51 29.79
CA GLN A 82 -12.40 -7.33 30.63
C GLN A 82 -12.89 -7.80 32.00
N GLY A 83 -11.98 -7.74 32.98
CA GLY A 83 -12.31 -7.66 34.40
C GLY A 83 -12.35 -8.99 35.17
N SER A 84 -11.23 -9.31 35.84
CA SER A 84 -11.20 -9.51 37.31
C SER A 84 -9.84 -10.02 37.76
N HIS A 85 -9.05 -9.16 38.40
CA HIS A 85 -8.27 -9.59 39.57
C HIS A 85 -9.16 -9.32 40.79
N PRO A 86 -9.25 -10.21 41.80
CA PRO A 86 -8.10 -10.52 42.65
C PRO A 86 -7.98 -12.00 43.10
N ASP A 87 -6.82 -12.28 43.71
CA ASP A 87 -6.44 -13.38 44.62
C ASP A 87 -7.44 -14.52 44.92
N ILE A 88 -6.99 -15.77 44.70
CA ILE A 88 -6.89 -16.90 45.64
C ILE A 88 -6.79 -18.21 44.83
N GLN A 89 -5.63 -18.88 44.91
CA GLN A 89 -5.46 -20.28 44.50
C GLN A 89 -5.72 -21.17 45.73
N VAL A 90 -6.77 -21.98 45.71
CA VAL A 90 -6.93 -23.15 46.59
C VAL A 90 -6.62 -24.38 45.75
N LEU A 91 -5.67 -25.19 46.20
CA LEU A 91 -5.32 -26.49 45.63
C LEU A 91 -6.03 -27.55 46.46
N GLU A 92 -6.88 -28.36 45.83
CA GLU A 92 -7.32 -29.67 46.34
C GLU A 92 -6.80 -30.77 45.41
#